data_AF-A0A0S8A455-F1
#
_entry.id   AF-A0A0S8A455-F1
#
_cell.length_a   1.000
_cell.length_b   1.000
_cell.length_c   1.000
_cell.angle_alpha   90.00
_cell.angle_beta   90.00
_cell.angle_gamma   90.00
#
_symmetry.space_group_name_H-M   'P 1'
#
loop_
_entity.id
_entity.type
_entity.pdbx_description
1 polymer ?
#
loop_
_entity_poly.entity_id
_entity_poly.type
_entity_poly.pdbx_seq_one_letter_code
_entity_poly.pdbx_strand_id
1 'polypeptide(L)'
;MKASIYNSLDQAIFLLIIFFFAVACNGSAESGGNSDYDKLCQIYKDITQQPIDLSEKEMKITERVQKELPQFFEANFVNIVKADAGQRYQFIKQLAEAETKNKWDCEAMRSYYAKAFQ
;
A
#
# COMPACT_ATOMS: atom_id res chain seq x y z
N MET A 1 -53.08 32.29 20.60
CA MET A 1 -52.05 32.40 19.55
C MET A 1 -50.82 31.64 20.03
N LYS A 2 -50.63 30.40 19.56
CA LYS A 2 -49.47 29.57 19.91
C LYS A 2 -48.41 29.79 18.83
N ALA A 3 -47.32 30.44 19.22
CA ALA A 3 -46.17 30.67 18.35
C ALA A 3 -45.46 29.34 18.08
N SER A 4 -44.98 29.23 16.84
CA SER A 4 -44.28 28.11 16.25
C SER A 4 -42.95 27.82 16.97
N ILE A 5 -42.81 26.62 17.55
CA ILE A 5 -41.56 26.13 18.19
C ILE A 5 -40.99 24.92 17.40
N TYR A 6 -41.58 24.56 16.27
CA TYR A 6 -41.25 23.32 15.54
C TYR A 6 -40.24 23.50 14.39
N ASN A 7 -39.43 24.57 14.36
CA ASN A 7 -38.52 24.84 13.24
C ASN A 7 -37.03 24.89 13.61
N SER A 8 -36.63 24.51 14.82
CA SER A 8 -35.23 24.66 15.27
C SER A 8 -34.54 23.37 15.73
N LEU A 9 -35.26 22.25 15.88
CA LEU A 9 -34.64 20.96 16.25
C LEU A 9 -34.18 20.13 15.04
N ASP A 10 -34.94 20.14 13.93
CA ASP A 10 -34.61 19.33 12.74
C ASP A 10 -33.35 19.78 12.00
N GLN A 11 -33.01 21.08 12.05
CA GLN A 11 -31.80 21.61 11.42
C GLN A 11 -30.50 21.23 12.17
N ALA A 12 -30.59 20.94 13.47
CA ALA A 12 -29.42 20.54 14.26
C ALA A 12 -29.04 19.08 14.02
N ILE A 13 -30.02 18.21 13.73
CA ILE A 13 -29.80 16.77 13.52
C ILE A 13 -29.08 16.53 12.18
N PHE A 14 -29.43 17.28 11.14
CA PHE A 14 -28.79 17.15 9.82
C PHE A 14 -27.31 17.58 9.80
N LEU A 15 -26.90 18.51 10.67
CA LEU A 15 -25.52 18.99 10.76
C LEU A 15 -24.57 18.04 11.52
N LEU A 16 -25.10 17.16 12.37
CA LEU A 16 -24.31 16.17 13.13
C LEU A 16 -23.89 14.95 12.30
N ILE A 17 -24.63 14.62 11.25
CA ILE A 17 -24.37 13.44 10.40
C ILE A 17 -23.19 13.68 9.43
N ILE A 18 -22.96 14.93 9.02
CA ILE A 18 -21.93 15.28 8.03
C ILE A 18 -20.51 15.29 8.66
N PHE A 19 -20.41 15.41 9.99
CA PHE A 19 -19.11 15.45 10.68
C PHE A 19 -18.43 14.07 10.84
N PHE A 20 -19.14 12.95 10.61
CA PHE A 20 -18.56 11.62 10.73
C PHE A 20 -17.78 11.14 9.51
N PHE A 21 -17.83 11.86 8.38
CA PHE A 21 -17.13 11.46 7.14
C PHE A 21 -15.86 12.26 6.85
N ALA A 22 -15.47 13.18 7.74
CA ALA A 22 -14.22 13.90 7.60
C ALA A 22 -13.11 13.19 8.37
N VAL A 23 -12.14 12.67 7.61
CA VAL A 23 -10.78 12.29 8.01
C VAL A 23 -10.58 10.85 8.51
N ALA A 24 -10.84 9.89 7.63
CA ALA A 24 -10.04 8.67 7.57
C ALA A 24 -9.12 8.73 6.34
N CYS A 25 -8.03 9.50 6.40
CA CYS A 25 -6.83 9.23 5.61
C CYS A 25 -5.66 10.14 5.99
N ASN A 26 -4.48 9.50 6.07
CA ASN A 26 -3.13 10.04 5.92
C ASN A 26 -2.45 10.68 7.13
N GLY A 27 -1.85 9.81 7.93
CA GLY A 27 -0.46 9.97 8.32
C GLY A 27 0.16 8.59 8.27
N SER A 28 1.02 8.35 7.28
CA SER A 28 1.77 7.11 7.12
C SER A 28 2.23 6.61 8.48
N ALA A 29 1.77 5.42 8.88
CA ALA A 29 2.60 4.62 9.75
C ALA A 29 3.83 4.33 8.90
N GLU A 30 4.82 5.21 8.96
CA GLU A 30 6.20 4.79 8.87
C GLU A 30 6.30 3.68 9.91
N SER A 31 6.14 2.43 9.47
CA SER A 31 6.63 1.29 10.20
C SER A 31 8.14 1.48 10.28
N GLY A 32 8.57 2.29 11.24
CA GLY A 32 9.95 2.52 11.62
C GLY A 32 10.52 1.27 12.28
N GLY A 33 10.41 0.14 11.59
CA GLY A 33 10.76 -1.18 12.10
C GLY A 33 11.21 -2.06 10.96
N ASN A 34 12.47 -1.89 10.54
CA ASN A 34 13.39 -2.78 9.83
C ASN A 34 12.85 -4.12 9.27
N SER A 35 11.69 -4.13 8.62
CA SER A 35 11.03 -5.34 8.12
C SER A 35 11.50 -5.62 6.70
N ASP A 36 11.47 -6.89 6.30
CA ASP A 36 11.82 -7.27 4.94
C ASP A 36 10.89 -6.60 3.91
N TYR A 37 9.64 -6.30 4.27
CA TYR A 37 8.68 -5.58 3.41
C TYR A 37 9.02 -4.10 3.25
N ASP A 38 9.55 -3.44 4.28
CA ASP A 38 10.00 -2.04 4.16
C ASP A 38 11.23 -1.96 3.26
N LYS A 39 12.18 -2.88 3.42
CA LYS A 39 13.34 -3.00 2.54
C LYS A 39 12.93 -3.35 1.11
N LEU A 40 11.98 -4.27 0.93
CA LEU A 40 11.41 -4.59 -0.37
C LEU A 40 10.80 -3.34 -1.01
N CYS A 41 9.99 -2.58 -0.28
CA CYS A 41 9.41 -1.33 -0.79
C CYS A 41 10.50 -0.34 -1.23
N GLN A 42 11.59 -0.24 -0.45
CA GLN A 42 12.71 0.63 -0.79
C GLN A 42 13.45 0.17 -2.04
N ILE A 43 13.66 -1.14 -2.24
CA ILE A 43 14.23 -1.70 -3.47
C ILE A 43 13.39 -1.29 -4.69
N TYR A 44 12.06 -1.42 -4.61
CA TYR A 44 11.16 -0.97 -5.67
C TYR A 44 11.26 0.54 -5.89
N LYS A 45 11.26 1.33 -4.83
CA LYS A 45 11.39 2.79 -4.92
C LYS A 45 12.65 3.20 -5.68
N ASP A 46 13.80 2.61 -5.33
CA ASP A 46 15.09 2.97 -5.93
C ASP A 46 15.21 2.55 -7.40
N ILE A 47 14.66 1.38 -7.77
CA ILE A 47 14.81 0.84 -9.14
C ILE A 47 13.75 1.41 -10.08
N THR A 48 12.50 1.54 -9.63
CA THR A 48 11.39 1.92 -10.52
C THR A 48 11.49 3.36 -11.02
N GLN A 49 12.22 4.21 -10.29
CA GLN A 49 12.57 5.58 -10.68
C GLN A 49 13.67 5.68 -11.73
N GLN A 50 14.42 4.60 -11.99
CA GLN A 50 15.49 4.62 -12.98
C GLN A 50 14.91 4.66 -14.41
N PRO A 51 15.53 5.44 -15.33
CA PRO A 51 15.11 5.55 -16.73
C PRO A 51 15.61 4.35 -17.56
N ILE A 52 15.28 3.15 -17.12
CA ILE A 52 15.62 1.87 -17.75
C ILE A 52 14.34 1.14 -18.17
N ASP A 53 14.47 0.16 -19.06
CA ASP A 53 13.33 -0.60 -19.54
C ASP A 53 12.73 -1.52 -18.45
N LEU A 54 11.53 -2.04 -18.72
CA LEU A 54 10.80 -2.86 -17.76
C LEU A 54 11.52 -4.18 -17.43
N SER A 55 12.16 -4.80 -18.42
CA SER A 55 12.87 -6.07 -18.23
C SER A 55 14.07 -5.88 -17.31
N GLU A 56 14.82 -4.80 -17.51
CA GLU A 56 15.95 -4.42 -16.66
C GLU A 56 15.49 -4.08 -15.24
N LYS A 57 14.30 -3.47 -15.06
CA LYS A 57 13.72 -3.25 -13.72
C LYS A 57 13.42 -4.56 -13.00
N GLU A 58 12.70 -5.48 -13.64
CA GLU A 58 12.38 -6.79 -13.04
C GLU A 58 13.65 -7.56 -12.65
N MET A 59 14.67 -7.53 -13.53
CA MET A 59 15.97 -8.15 -13.28
C MET A 59 16.67 -7.53 -12.05
N LYS A 60 16.83 -6.21 -12.03
CA LYS A 60 17.48 -5.51 -10.92
C LYS A 60 16.73 -5.68 -9.60
N ILE A 61 15.39 -5.70 -9.63
CA ILE A 61 14.57 -5.93 -8.43
C ILE A 61 14.88 -7.33 -7.91
N THR A 62 14.84 -8.33 -8.79
CA THR A 62 15.11 -9.73 -8.43
C THR A 62 16.51 -9.89 -7.85
N GLU A 63 17.53 -9.32 -8.49
CA GLU A 63 18.92 -9.37 -8.01
C GLU A 63 19.09 -8.70 -6.65
N ARG A 64 18.51 -7.50 -6.46
CA ARG A 64 18.59 -6.80 -5.17
C ARG A 64 17.85 -7.55 -4.07
N VAL A 65 16.67 -8.11 -4.34
CA VAL A 65 15.93 -8.89 -3.35
C VAL A 65 16.70 -10.16 -2.98
N GLN A 66 17.26 -10.88 -3.95
CA GLN A 66 18.07 -12.07 -3.66
C GLN A 66 19.31 -11.73 -2.81
N LYS A 67 19.96 -10.60 -3.10
CA LYS A 67 21.18 -10.16 -2.41
C LYS A 67 20.92 -9.60 -1.01
N GLU A 68 19.91 -8.73 -0.87
CA GLU A 68 19.65 -7.96 0.35
C GLU A 68 18.67 -8.67 1.30
N LEU A 69 17.82 -9.55 0.76
CA LEU A 69 16.76 -10.26 1.47
C LEU A 69 16.74 -11.76 1.12
N PRO A 70 17.86 -12.50 1.28
CA PRO A 70 17.98 -13.88 0.77
C PRO A 70 16.94 -14.84 1.38
N GLN A 71 16.63 -14.72 2.67
CA GLN A 71 15.62 -15.56 3.32
C GLN A 71 14.21 -15.27 2.79
N PHE A 72 13.84 -14.00 2.66
CA PHE A 72 12.58 -13.59 2.05
C PHE A 72 12.50 -14.02 0.59
N PHE A 73 13.62 -13.96 -0.13
CA PHE A 73 13.70 -14.39 -1.52
C PHE A 73 13.30 -15.86 -1.67
N GLU A 74 13.94 -16.73 -0.91
CA GLU A 74 13.72 -18.17 -0.94
C GLU A 74 12.31 -18.56 -0.46
N ALA A 75 11.84 -17.95 0.63
CA ALA A 75 10.56 -18.30 1.23
C ALA A 75 9.35 -17.76 0.43
N ASN A 76 9.45 -16.51 -0.04
CA ASN A 76 8.29 -15.76 -0.51
C ASN A 76 8.47 -15.25 -1.95
N PHE A 77 9.58 -14.58 -2.25
CA PHE A 77 9.72 -13.82 -3.50
C PHE A 77 9.68 -14.69 -4.76
N VAL A 78 10.27 -15.90 -4.71
CA VAL A 78 10.21 -16.86 -5.84
C VAL A 78 8.77 -17.20 -6.23
N ASN A 79 7.85 -17.25 -5.27
CA ASN A 79 6.44 -17.54 -5.54
C ASN A 79 5.69 -16.29 -6.02
N ILE A 80 6.05 -15.12 -5.47
CA ILE A 80 5.52 -13.82 -5.90
C ILE A 80 5.82 -13.59 -7.39
N VAL A 81 7.06 -13.80 -7.85
CA VAL A 81 7.42 -13.56 -9.26
C VAL A 81 6.76 -14.55 -10.23
N LYS A 82 6.33 -15.72 -9.76
CA LYS A 82 5.57 -16.69 -10.56
C LYS A 82 4.09 -16.34 -10.69
N ALA A 83 3.56 -15.53 -9.79
CA ALA A 83 2.18 -15.06 -9.87
C ALA A 83 2.01 -14.07 -11.03
N ASP A 84 0.77 -13.96 -11.53
CA ASP A 84 0.39 -12.99 -12.53
C ASP A 84 0.80 -11.58 -12.10
N ALA A 85 1.48 -10.84 -12.99
CA ALA A 85 2.08 -9.55 -12.66
C ALA A 85 1.08 -8.55 -12.05
N GLY A 86 -0.16 -8.53 -12.56
CA GLY A 86 -1.24 -7.70 -12.02
C GLY A 86 -1.69 -8.06 -10.59
N GLN A 87 -1.37 -9.26 -10.12
CA GLN A 87 -1.73 -9.72 -8.76
C GLN A 87 -0.59 -9.58 -7.76
N ARG A 88 0.66 -9.42 -8.21
CA ARG A 88 1.85 -9.47 -7.34
C ARG A 88 1.80 -8.47 -6.19
N TYR A 89 1.40 -7.21 -6.43
CA TYR A 89 1.28 -6.23 -5.36
C TYR A 89 0.25 -6.63 -4.29
N GLN A 90 -0.91 -7.15 -4.70
CA GLN A 90 -1.94 -7.58 -3.75
C GLN A 90 -1.45 -8.78 -2.92
N PHE A 91 -0.73 -9.70 -3.55
CA PHE A 91 -0.15 -10.84 -2.84
C PHE A 91 0.90 -10.39 -1.82
N ILE A 92 1.85 -9.52 -2.22
CA ILE A 92 2.87 -8.98 -1.31
C ILE A 92 2.20 -8.25 -0.14
N LYS A 93 1.17 -7.44 -0.41
CA LYS A 93 0.43 -6.73 0.63
C LYS A 93 -0.22 -7.70 1.62
N GLN A 94 -0.90 -8.73 1.14
CA GLN A 94 -1.54 -9.73 2.01
C GLN A 94 -0.51 -10.45 2.89
N LEU A 95 0.66 -10.80 2.34
CA LEU A 95 1.76 -11.40 3.12
C LEU A 95 2.27 -10.44 4.20
N ALA A 96 2.54 -9.18 3.84
CA ALA A 96 3.00 -8.16 4.76
C ALA A 96 2.02 -7.95 5.93
N GLU A 97 0.72 -7.83 5.62
CA GLU A 97 -0.32 -7.62 6.63
C GLU A 97 -0.51 -8.88 7.52
N ALA A 98 -0.38 -10.08 6.94
CA ALA A 98 -0.48 -11.33 7.68
C ALA A 98 0.68 -11.55 8.64
N GLU A 99 1.91 -11.25 8.24
CA GLU A 99 3.12 -11.45 9.04
C GLU A 99 3.32 -10.36 10.10
N THR A 100 3.10 -9.09 9.73
CA THR A 100 3.32 -7.96 10.64
C THR A 100 2.14 -7.65 11.54
N LYS A 101 0.96 -8.21 11.25
CA LYS A 101 -0.32 -7.87 11.91
C LYS A 101 -0.70 -6.38 11.82
N ASN A 102 -0.11 -5.66 10.88
CA ASN A 102 -0.36 -4.24 10.64
C ASN A 102 -0.85 -4.03 9.21
N LYS A 103 -1.55 -2.91 8.96
CA LYS A 103 -1.82 -2.48 7.59
C LYS A 103 -0.50 -2.12 6.91
N TRP A 104 -0.37 -2.48 5.64
CA TRP A 104 0.83 -2.22 4.87
C TRP A 104 0.50 -1.64 3.51
N ASP A 105 1.29 -0.65 3.09
CA ASP A 105 1.22 -0.06 1.76
C ASP A 105 2.61 0.31 1.26
N CYS A 106 2.82 0.18 -0.05
CA CYS A 106 4.02 0.63 -0.73
C CYS A 106 3.62 1.29 -2.05
N GLU A 107 3.60 2.63 -2.07
CA GLU A 107 3.16 3.40 -3.23
C GLU A 107 4.01 3.14 -4.48
N ALA A 108 5.33 3.02 -4.32
CA ALA A 108 6.25 2.77 -5.43
C ALA A 108 5.93 1.42 -6.12
N MET A 109 5.75 0.37 -5.32
CA MET A 109 5.42 -0.96 -5.82
C MET A 109 4.01 -1.02 -6.42
N ARG A 110 3.02 -0.41 -5.75
CA ARG A 110 1.64 -0.32 -6.27
C ARG A 110 1.61 0.36 -7.64
N SER A 111 2.27 1.51 -7.73
CA SER A 111 2.33 2.31 -8.96
C SER A 111 3.08 1.59 -10.08
N TYR A 112 4.14 0.85 -9.73
CA TYR A 112 4.89 0.06 -10.68
C TYR A 112 4.01 -1.02 -11.33
N TYR A 113 3.36 -1.86 -10.53
CA TYR A 113 2.51 -2.92 -11.07
C TYR A 113 1.26 -2.39 -11.78
N ALA A 114 0.69 -1.28 -11.30
CA ALA A 114 -0.45 -0.64 -11.96
C ALA A 114 -0.12 -0.05 -13.34
N LYS A 115 1.12 0.41 -13.57
CA LYS A 115 1.50 1.06 -14.84
C LYS A 115 2.18 0.12 -15.83
N ALA A 116 2.98 -0.81 -15.33
CA ALA A 116 3.84 -1.66 -16.17
C ALA A 116 3.10 -2.89 -16.72
N PHE A 117 1.99 -3.29 -16.13
CA PHE A 117 1.31 -4.55 -16.44
C PHE A 117 -0.23 -4.40 -16.57
N GLN A 118 -0.67 -3.20 -16.99
CA GLN A 118 -2.06 -2.94 -17.39
C GLN A 118 -2.32 -3.37 -18.83
#